data_AF-A0A350BR92-F1
#
_entry.id   AF-A0A350BR92-F1
#
_cell.length_a   1.000
_cell.length_b   1.000
_cell.length_c   1.000
_cell.angle_alpha   90.00
_cell.angle_beta   90.00
_cell.angle_gamma   90.00
#
_symmetry.space_group_name_H-M   'P 1'
#
loop_
_entity.id
_entity.type
_entity.pdbx_description
1 polymer ?
#
loop_
_entity_poly.entity_id
_entity_poly.type
_entity_poly.pdbx_seq_one_letter_code
_entity_poly.pdbx_strand_id
1 'polypeptide(L)'
;MQLKNLIIDSKSAWIDYSGMQGFSVEIVNLSKKELQGLRKRCTTQKLDRKTRSMEETLDEEKFVVEFTHSTIRNWKGLTLEHLETLLLIDTEGQDLSEELEYSSENAEILVGQSTEFDQWLNEVVFDLDNFRTVRDK
;
A
#
# COMPACT_ATOMS: atom_id res chain seq x y z
N MET A 1 34.21 -9.75 1.17
CA MET A 1 32.86 -9.47 0.62
C MET A 1 32.02 -8.87 1.74
N GLN A 2 31.40 -7.70 1.56
CA GLN A 2 30.67 -6.99 2.64
C GLN A 2 29.15 -7.09 2.40
N LEU A 3 28.39 -7.40 3.45
CA LEU A 3 26.92 -7.54 3.40
C LEU A 3 26.23 -6.36 2.73
N LYS A 4 26.70 -5.13 2.99
CA LYS A 4 26.16 -3.89 2.41
C LYS A 4 26.11 -3.88 0.88
N ASN A 5 27.00 -4.63 0.22
CA ASN A 5 27.06 -4.69 -1.24
C ASN A 5 26.07 -5.72 -1.84
N LEU A 6 25.37 -6.48 -1.00
CA LEU A 6 24.38 -7.49 -1.39
C LEU A 6 22.94 -7.05 -1.08
N ILE A 7 22.77 -5.91 -0.41
CA ILE A 7 21.44 -5.35 -0.09
C ILE A 7 20.93 -4.64 -1.35
N ILE A 8 19.71 -4.99 -1.74
CA ILE A 8 18.95 -4.26 -2.76
C ILE A 8 18.01 -3.32 -2.00
N ASP A 9 17.91 -2.06 -2.45
CA ASP A 9 17.14 -1.03 -1.75
C ASP A 9 15.64 -1.21 -1.93
N SER A 10 15.16 -1.59 -3.12
CA SER A 10 13.75 -1.93 -3.35
C SER A 10 13.56 -2.96 -4.47
N LYS A 11 12.42 -3.64 -4.45
CA LYS A 11 12.00 -4.57 -5.51
C LYS A 11 10.49 -4.55 -5.63
N SER A 12 9.98 -4.57 -6.86
CA SER A 12 8.56 -4.75 -7.12
C SER A 12 8.23 -6.17 -7.57
N ALA A 13 6.99 -6.59 -7.34
CA ALA A 13 6.41 -7.83 -7.80
C ALA A 13 4.92 -7.63 -8.10
N TRP A 14 4.41 -8.36 -9.09
CA TRP A 14 2.97 -8.46 -9.34
C TRP A 14 2.40 -9.50 -8.39
N ILE A 15 1.45 -9.09 -7.56
CA ILE A 15 0.81 -9.96 -6.56
C ILE A 15 -0.67 -9.97 -6.85
N ASP A 16 -1.21 -11.18 -7.00
CA ASP A 16 -2.63 -11.39 -7.22
C ASP A 16 -3.39 -11.18 -5.92
N TYR A 17 -4.48 -10.43 -5.97
CA TYR A 17 -5.33 -10.22 -4.82
C TYR A 17 -6.13 -11.50 -4.54
N SER A 18 -6.01 -12.02 -3.32
CA SER A 18 -6.67 -13.27 -2.96
C SER A 18 -8.19 -13.11 -3.03
N GLY A 19 -8.86 -14.02 -3.73
CA GLY A 19 -10.33 -14.01 -3.84
C GLY A 19 -10.91 -13.18 -4.98
N MET A 20 -10.09 -12.45 -5.75
CA MET A 20 -10.54 -11.68 -6.94
C MET A 20 -9.77 -12.10 -8.17
N GLN A 21 -10.42 -12.88 -9.03
CA GLN A 21 -9.75 -13.45 -10.19
C GLN A 21 -9.40 -12.36 -11.21
N GLY A 22 -8.11 -12.28 -11.56
CA GLY A 22 -7.61 -11.32 -12.54
C GLY A 22 -7.18 -9.98 -11.95
N PHE A 23 -7.52 -9.69 -10.69
CA PHE A 23 -7.02 -8.50 -10.01
C PHE A 23 -5.59 -8.72 -9.49
N SER A 24 -4.64 -7.94 -9.99
CA SER A 24 -3.23 -8.03 -9.63
C SER A 24 -2.65 -6.64 -9.43
N VAL A 25 -1.84 -6.48 -8.39
CA VAL A 25 -1.25 -5.19 -7.99
C VAL A 25 0.26 -5.30 -8.12
N GLU A 26 0.90 -4.32 -8.77
CA GLU A 26 2.34 -4.19 -8.74
C GLU A 26 2.75 -3.52 -7.42
N ILE A 27 3.26 -4.32 -6.50
CA ILE A 27 3.63 -3.88 -5.16
C ILE A 27 5.14 -3.73 -5.06
N VAL A 28 5.59 -2.72 -4.34
CA VAL A 28 6.99 -2.47 -3.98
C VAL A 28 7.22 -2.90 -2.53
N ASN A 29 8.26 -3.70 -2.30
CA ASN A 29 8.69 -4.02 -0.95
C ASN A 29 9.10 -2.76 -0.19
N LEU A 30 8.60 -2.59 1.03
CA LEU A 30 8.99 -1.51 1.91
C LEU A 30 9.98 -2.03 2.96
N SER A 31 11.23 -1.59 2.87
CA SER A 31 12.23 -1.98 3.86
C SER A 31 11.93 -1.38 5.23
N LYS A 32 12.45 -2.00 6.31
CA LYS A 32 12.34 -1.45 7.67
C LYS A 32 12.84 0.00 7.76
N LYS A 33 13.90 0.34 7.03
CA LYS A 33 14.49 1.68 7.02
C LYS A 33 13.55 2.69 6.36
N GLU A 34 12.92 2.33 5.25
CA GLU A 34 11.96 3.18 4.54
C GLU A 34 10.69 3.39 5.36
N LEU A 35 10.14 2.33 5.98
CA LEU A 35 8.99 2.44 6.87
C LEU A 35 9.26 3.38 8.05
N GLN A 36 10.44 3.28 8.68
CA GLN A 36 10.83 4.20 9.75
C GLN A 36 10.94 5.64 9.25
N GLY A 37 11.51 5.84 8.06
CA GLY A 37 11.60 7.13 7.42
C GLY A 37 10.22 7.73 7.14
N LEU A 38 9.30 6.92 6.62
CA LEU A 38 7.92 7.29 6.32
C LEU A 38 7.18 7.70 7.58
N ARG A 39 7.19 6.85 8.63
CA ARG A 39 6.61 7.19 9.94
C ARG A 39 7.12 8.53 10.46
N LYS A 40 8.43 8.76 10.40
CA LYS A 40 9.02 10.03 10.87
C LYS A 40 8.53 11.25 10.07
N ARG A 41 8.27 11.12 8.76
CA ARG A 41 7.72 12.21 7.93
C ARG A 41 6.25 12.51 8.25
N CYS A 42 5.52 11.52 8.76
CA CYS A 42 4.12 11.63 9.15
C CYS A 42 3.94 11.97 10.64
N THR A 43 4.97 11.85 11.47
CA THR A 43 4.90 12.27 12.88
C THR A 43 5.14 13.76 13.04
N THR A 44 4.19 14.44 13.68
CA THR A 44 4.32 15.85 14.09
C THR A 44 4.60 15.95 15.58
N GLN A 45 5.35 16.98 15.97
CA GLN A 45 5.63 17.28 17.37
C GLN A 45 4.81 18.48 17.81
N LYS A 46 4.02 18.31 18.86
CA LYS A 46 3.22 19.38 19.46
C LYS A 46 3.62 19.55 20.91
N LEU A 47 3.93 20.78 21.29
CA LEU A 47 4.19 21.12 22.69
C LEU A 47 2.87 21.13 23.47
N ASP A 48 2.70 20.22 24.42
CA ASP A 48 1.62 20.32 25.39
C ASP A 48 1.91 21.47 26.35
N ARG A 49 1.06 22.50 26.31
CA ARG A 49 1.20 23.70 27.13
C ARG A 49 0.98 23.43 28.63
N LYS A 50 0.26 22.37 29.00
CA LYS A 50 -0.03 22.00 30.39
C LYS A 50 1.16 21.32 31.05
N THR A 51 1.70 20.29 30.41
CA THR A 51 2.78 19.45 30.93
C THR A 51 4.17 19.95 30.53
N ARG A 52 4.26 20.83 29.53
CA ARG A 52 5.51 21.29 28.88
C ARG A 52 6.31 20.14 28.25
N SER A 53 5.70 18.99 27.98
CA SER A 53 6.31 17.92 27.20
C SER A 53 6.01 18.08 25.71
N MET A 54 6.92 17.56 24.89
CA MET A 54 6.64 17.34 23.46
C MET A 54 5.84 16.05 23.33
N GLU A 55 4.67 16.14 22.73
CA GLU A 55 3.87 14.98 22.32
C GLU A 55 4.10 14.73 20.83
N GLU A 56 4.34 13.47 20.49
CA GLU A 56 4.44 13.00 19.12
C GLU A 56 3.08 12.45 18.69
N THR A 57 2.57 12.95 17.56
CA THR A 57 1.30 12.47 16.98
C THR A 57 1.55 12.08 15.54
N LEU A 58 1.19 10.84 15.19
CA LEU A 58 1.20 10.38 13.81
C LEU A 58 0.00 10.98 13.08
N ASP A 59 0.26 11.61 11.95
CA ASP A 59 -0.76 12.00 10.98
C ASP A 59 -1.12 10.75 10.16
N GLU A 60 -2.25 10.12 10.50
CA GLU A 60 -2.71 8.87 9.90
C GLU A 60 -3.11 9.05 8.43
N GLU A 61 -3.81 10.15 8.09
CA GLU A 61 -4.20 10.47 6.72
C GLU A 61 -2.97 10.63 5.83
N LYS A 62 -2.00 11.42 6.29
CA LYS A 62 -0.73 11.57 5.58
C LYS A 62 0.06 10.27 5.50
N PHE A 63 0.00 9.44 6.54
CA PHE A 63 0.65 8.13 6.53
C PHE A 63 0.06 7.22 5.45
N VAL A 64 -1.26 7.14 5.32
CA VAL A 64 -1.92 6.34 4.28
C VAL A 64 -1.51 6.79 2.88
N VAL A 65 -1.50 8.10 2.63
CA VAL A 65 -1.06 8.66 1.33
C VAL A 65 0.39 8.26 1.06
N GLU A 66 1.32 8.62 1.94
CA GLU A 66 2.74 8.33 1.74
C GLU A 66 3.02 6.82 1.63
N PHE A 67 2.30 6.00 2.40
CA PHE A 67 2.40 4.54 2.36
C PHE A 67 1.96 4.00 1.01
N THR A 68 0.78 4.39 0.54
CA THR A 68 0.22 3.99 -0.77
C THR A 68 1.18 4.32 -1.91
N HIS A 69 1.70 5.55 -1.94
CA HIS A 69 2.68 5.98 -2.96
C HIS A 69 4.01 5.23 -2.89
N SER A 70 4.38 4.72 -1.71
CA SER A 70 5.63 3.99 -1.51
C SER A 70 5.49 2.50 -1.83
N THR A 71 4.27 1.95 -1.85
CA THR A 71 4.03 0.50 -1.91
C THR A 71 3.26 0.06 -3.15
N ILE A 72 2.41 0.90 -3.75
CA ILE A 72 1.64 0.56 -4.95
C ILE A 72 2.19 1.32 -6.15
N ARG A 73 2.63 0.57 -7.17
CA ARG A 73 3.12 1.14 -8.43
C ARG A 73 2.09 1.14 -9.54
N ASN A 74 1.24 0.11 -9.59
CA ASN A 74 0.20 -0.05 -10.59
C ASN A 74 -0.79 -1.16 -10.17
N TRP A 75 -1.89 -1.33 -10.91
CA TRP A 75 -2.73 -2.52 -10.87
C TRP A 75 -3.36 -2.83 -12.23
N LYS A 76 -4.00 -3.99 -12.35
CA LYS A 76 -4.80 -4.39 -13.52
C LYS A 76 -5.91 -5.36 -13.10
N GLY A 77 -7.00 -5.42 -13.86
CA GLY A 77 -8.09 -6.37 -13.60
C GLY A 77 -8.96 -6.03 -12.39
N LEU A 78 -8.92 -4.78 -11.91
CA LEU A 78 -9.82 -4.31 -10.86
C LEU A 78 -11.15 -3.88 -11.49
N THR A 79 -12.16 -4.75 -11.48
CA THR A 79 -13.47 -4.43 -12.05
C THR A 79 -14.38 -3.74 -11.04
N LEU A 80 -15.48 -3.13 -11.50
CA LEU A 80 -16.51 -2.61 -10.61
C LEU A 80 -17.14 -3.72 -9.74
N GLU A 81 -17.29 -4.94 -10.28
CA GLU A 81 -17.72 -6.12 -9.50
C GLU A 81 -16.76 -6.42 -8.33
N HIS A 82 -15.44 -6.34 -8.56
CA HIS A 82 -14.45 -6.46 -7.48
C HIS A 82 -14.60 -5.33 -6.46
N LEU A 83 -14.79 -4.09 -6.91
CA LEU A 83 -14.87 -2.92 -6.04
C LEU A 83 -16.08 -2.95 -5.11
N GLU A 84 -17.24 -3.45 -5.54
CA GLU A 84 -18.43 -3.60 -4.67
C GLU A 84 -18.17 -4.47 -3.43
N THR A 85 -17.21 -5.39 -3.51
CA THR A 85 -16.82 -6.22 -2.36
C THR A 85 -15.84 -5.53 -1.43
N LEU A 86 -15.05 -4.58 -1.94
CA LEU A 86 -14.02 -3.85 -1.18
C LEU A 86 -14.57 -2.57 -0.54
N LEU A 87 -15.54 -1.94 -1.20
CA LEU A 87 -16.08 -0.62 -0.90
C LEU A 87 -17.58 -0.56 -1.19
N LEU A 88 -18.30 0.23 -0.40
CA LEU A 88 -19.70 0.55 -0.70
C LEU A 88 -19.74 1.61 -1.82
N ILE A 89 -20.02 1.17 -3.04
CA ILE A 89 -20.12 2.01 -4.23
C ILE A 89 -21.53 1.96 -4.84
N ASP A 90 -21.90 2.99 -5.60
CA ASP A 90 -23.11 3.03 -6.39
C ASP A 90 -22.78 2.63 -7.83
N THR A 91 -23.42 1.56 -8.30
CA THR A 91 -23.22 0.98 -9.64
C THR A 91 -24.47 1.07 -10.50
N GLU A 92 -25.47 1.87 -10.12
CA GLU A 92 -26.69 2.03 -10.90
C GLU A 92 -26.37 2.48 -12.35
N GLY A 93 -26.72 1.62 -13.31
CA GLY A 93 -26.51 1.89 -14.74
C GLY A 93 -25.07 1.72 -15.24
N GLN A 94 -24.16 1.18 -14.42
CA GLN A 94 -22.77 0.89 -14.80
C GLN A 94 -22.59 -0.55 -15.29
N ASP A 95 -21.56 -0.79 -16.10
CA ASP A 95 -21.14 -2.15 -16.48
C ASP A 95 -20.18 -2.72 -15.42
N LEU A 96 -20.62 -3.73 -14.67
CA LEU A 96 -19.82 -4.32 -13.59
C LEU A 96 -18.51 -4.96 -14.07
N SER A 97 -18.39 -5.26 -15.37
CA SER A 97 -17.17 -5.79 -15.97
C SER A 97 -16.14 -4.73 -16.34
N GLU A 98 -16.48 -3.44 -16.24
CA GLU A 98 -15.56 -2.34 -16.52
C GLU A 98 -14.43 -2.31 -15.49
N GLU A 99 -13.19 -2.09 -15.96
CA GLU A 99 -12.01 -1.99 -15.11
C GLU A 99 -11.77 -0.55 -14.65
N LEU A 100 -11.56 -0.37 -13.34
CA LEU A 100 -11.03 0.86 -12.79
C LEU A 100 -9.52 0.92 -13.05
N GLU A 101 -9.11 1.82 -13.94
CA GLU A 101 -7.70 2.06 -14.20
C GLU A 101 -6.97 2.57 -12.95
N TYR A 102 -5.70 2.20 -12.86
CA TYR A 102 -4.84 2.68 -11.80
C TYR A 102 -4.64 4.20 -11.93
N SER A 103 -4.83 4.88 -10.81
CA SER A 103 -4.33 6.21 -10.57
C SER A 103 -3.87 6.29 -9.11
N SER A 104 -2.96 7.22 -8.80
CA SER A 104 -2.52 7.41 -7.42
C SER A 104 -3.69 7.76 -6.50
N GLU A 105 -4.61 8.60 -6.98
CA GLU A 105 -5.81 9.02 -6.25
C GLU A 105 -6.75 7.83 -5.98
N ASN A 106 -7.01 6.98 -6.99
CA ASN A 106 -7.82 5.78 -6.81
C ASN A 106 -7.17 4.82 -5.81
N ALA A 107 -5.84 4.68 -5.84
CA ALA A 107 -5.13 3.82 -4.91
C ALA A 107 -5.20 4.36 -3.47
N GLU A 108 -5.06 5.67 -3.28
CA GLU A 108 -5.20 6.32 -1.97
C GLU A 108 -6.59 6.10 -1.39
N ILE A 109 -7.63 6.26 -2.21
CA ILE A 109 -9.02 6.02 -1.80
C ILE A 109 -9.21 4.54 -1.44
N LEU A 110 -8.72 3.62 -2.28
CA LEU A 110 -8.90 2.19 -2.04
C LEU A 110 -8.22 1.74 -0.74
N VAL A 111 -6.97 2.13 -0.50
CA VAL A 111 -6.24 1.83 0.75
C VAL A 111 -6.90 2.51 1.94
N GLY A 112 -7.32 3.77 1.80
CA GLY A 112 -7.90 4.54 2.90
C GLY A 112 -9.33 4.14 3.28
N GLN A 113 -10.11 3.58 2.36
CA GLN A 113 -11.52 3.25 2.58
C GLN A 113 -11.79 1.75 2.70
N SER A 114 -10.90 0.88 2.19
CA SER A 114 -11.06 -0.57 2.28
C SER A 114 -10.09 -1.17 3.30
N THR A 115 -10.62 -1.48 4.49
CA THR A 115 -9.86 -2.14 5.57
C THR A 115 -9.26 -3.47 5.13
N GLU A 116 -9.98 -4.24 4.31
CA GLU A 116 -9.50 -5.54 3.82
C GLU A 116 -8.32 -5.38 2.85
N PHE A 117 -8.40 -4.39 1.95
CA PHE A 117 -7.32 -4.10 1.02
C PHE A 117 -6.07 -3.57 1.75
N ASP A 118 -6.22 -2.66 2.72
CA ASP A 118 -5.10 -2.16 3.53
C ASP A 118 -4.42 -3.28 4.33
N GLN A 119 -5.20 -4.17 4.95
CA GLN A 119 -4.66 -5.30 5.69
C GLN A 119 -3.83 -6.21 4.77
N TRP A 120 -4.40 -6.60 3.63
CA TRP A 120 -3.69 -7.42 2.64
C TRP A 120 -2.40 -6.74 2.15
N LEU A 121 -2.46 -5.46 1.84
CA LEU A 121 -1.29 -4.69 1.38
C LEU A 121 -0.18 -4.69 2.43
N ASN A 122 -0.52 -4.49 3.71
CA ASN A 122 0.46 -4.55 4.80
C ASN A 122 1.10 -5.94 4.92
N GLU A 123 0.31 -7.02 4.80
CA GLU A 123 0.84 -8.38 4.83
C GLU A 123 1.83 -8.62 3.66
N VAL A 124 1.44 -8.23 2.45
CA VAL A 124 2.23 -8.49 1.23
C VAL A 124 3.53 -7.67 1.19
N VAL A 125 3.46 -6.37 1.54
CA VAL A 125 4.59 -5.43 1.43
C VAL A 125 5.78 -5.86 2.30
N PHE A 126 5.54 -6.49 3.45
CA PHE A 126 6.58 -6.90 4.39
C PHE A 126 7.03 -8.35 4.24
N ASP A 127 6.27 -9.18 3.53
CA ASP A 127 6.68 -10.55 3.25
C ASP A 127 7.68 -10.60 2.09
N LEU A 128 8.95 -10.85 2.43
CA LEU A 128 10.05 -10.92 1.47
C LEU A 128 9.88 -12.04 0.46
N ASP A 129 9.12 -13.10 0.77
CA ASP A 129 8.97 -14.22 -0.15
C ASP A 129 8.18 -13.81 -1.41
N ASN A 130 7.29 -12.81 -1.31
CA ASN A 130 6.62 -12.18 -2.46
C ASN A 130 7.59 -11.50 -3.43
N PHE A 131 8.74 -11.05 -2.94
CA PHE A 131 9.75 -10.34 -3.73
C PHE A 131 10.95 -11.21 -4.05
N ARG A 132 11.01 -12.45 -3.57
CA ARG A 132 12.05 -13.40 -3.91
C ARG A 132 11.60 -14.17 -5.14
N THR A 133 11.92 -13.65 -6.32
CA THR A 133 12.01 -14.53 -7.49
C THR A 133 13.03 -15.61 -7.16
N VAL A 134 12.56 -16.85 -7.04
CA VAL A 134 13.37 -18.05 -7.26
C VAL A 134 14.16 -17.75 -8.53
N ARG A 135 15.49 -17.79 -8.45
CA ARG A 135 16.33 -17.65 -9.64
C ARG A 135 15.79 -18.64 -10.67
N ASP A 136 15.21 -18.14 -11.76
CA ASP A 136 14.97 -18.96 -12.93
C ASP A 136 16.30 -19.64 -13.25
N LYS A 137 16.28 -20.98 -13.17
CA LYS A 137 17.38 -21.83 -13.57
C LYS A 137 17.34 -22.02 -15.07
#